data_AF-A0A661A5K0-F1
#
_entry.id   AF-A0A661A5K0-F1
#
_cell.length_a   1.000
_cell.length_b   1.000
_cell.length_c   1.000
_cell.angle_alpha   90.00
_cell.angle_beta   90.00
_cell.angle_gamma   90.00
#
_symmetry.space_group_name_H-M   'P 1'
#
loop_
_entity.id
_entity.type
_entity.pdbx_description
1 polymer ?
#
loop_
_entity_poly.entity_id
_entity_poly.type
_entity_poly.pdbx_seq_one_letter_code
_entity_poly.pdbx_strand_id
1 'polypeptide(L)'
;MQNTVKHVCRTILRSIRPLLFSVVVVLLGTALALAATITLSIQVPPGNTEIDFSGDAVLVETTDFVVVYLSKIDGQVTGRVDPAPGTTSARVKITLVDDPDRIIFEGRVVTPIYFSDYLPQETGRGEQ
;
A
#
# COMPACT_ATOMS: atom_id res chain seq x y z
N MET A 1 -52.21 -54.62 -29.01
CA MET A 1 -50.77 -54.35 -29.25
C MET A 1 -50.44 -52.93 -28.77
N GLN A 2 -50.15 -52.77 -27.48
CA GLN A 2 -49.79 -51.50 -26.86
C GLN A 2 -48.92 -51.83 -25.65
N ASN A 3 -47.62 -52.07 -25.83
CA ASN A 3 -46.68 -52.24 -24.71
C ASN A 3 -45.22 -52.19 -25.18
N THR A 4 -44.79 -51.14 -25.87
CA THR A 4 -43.36 -51.01 -26.22
C THR A 4 -42.88 -49.56 -26.46
N VAL A 5 -43.48 -48.56 -25.80
CA VAL A 5 -43.03 -47.15 -25.95
C VAL A 5 -42.81 -46.45 -24.60
N LYS A 6 -42.88 -47.15 -23.47
CA LYS A 6 -42.64 -46.55 -22.14
C LYS A 6 -41.23 -46.74 -21.56
N HIS A 7 -40.41 -47.61 -22.16
CA HIS A 7 -39.10 -47.95 -21.56
C HIS A 7 -37.90 -47.18 -22.08
N VAL A 8 -38.02 -46.46 -23.21
CA VAL A 8 -36.86 -45.77 -23.80
C VAL A 8 -36.70 -44.33 -23.28
N CYS A 9 -37.78 -43.69 -22.80
CA CYS A 9 -37.72 -42.29 -22.36
C CYS A 9 -37.23 -42.09 -20.90
N ARG A 10 -37.00 -43.18 -20.14
CA ARG A 10 -36.56 -43.08 -18.73
C ARG A 10 -35.04 -43.20 -18.52
N THR A 11 -34.29 -43.55 -19.55
CA THR A 11 -32.86 -43.88 -19.41
C THR A 11 -31.92 -42.71 -19.74
N ILE A 12 -32.41 -41.67 -20.45
CA ILE A 12 -31.57 -40.52 -20.82
C ILE A 12 -31.58 -39.41 -19.75
N LEU A 13 -32.53 -39.45 -18.79
CA LEU A 13 -32.68 -38.39 -17.78
C LEU A 13 -31.90 -38.61 -16.47
N ARG A 14 -30.94 -39.53 -16.43
CA ARG A 14 -30.10 -39.81 -15.24
C ARG A 14 -28.60 -39.56 -15.43
N SER A 15 -28.16 -39.10 -16.61
CA SER A 15 -26.74 -38.96 -16.94
C SER A 15 -26.28 -37.51 -17.16
N ILE A 16 -26.87 -36.53 -16.46
CA ILE A 16 -26.47 -35.11 -16.56
C ILE A 16 -26.11 -34.53 -15.16
N ARG A 17 -26.06 -35.36 -14.10
CA ARG A 17 -25.90 -34.86 -12.72
C ARG A 17 -24.47 -34.68 -12.15
N PRO A 18 -23.34 -35.09 -12.77
CA PRO A 18 -22.04 -34.79 -12.18
C PRO A 18 -21.31 -33.59 -12.82
N LEU A 19 -21.87 -32.92 -13.83
CA LEU A 19 -21.19 -31.80 -14.51
C LEU A 19 -21.48 -30.41 -13.93
N LEU A 20 -22.46 -30.29 -13.01
CA LEU A 20 -22.83 -29.01 -12.40
C LEU A 20 -22.15 -28.72 -11.06
N PHE A 21 -21.42 -29.69 -10.48
CA PHE A 21 -20.72 -29.47 -9.21
C PHE A 21 -19.28 -28.96 -9.37
N SER A 22 -18.66 -29.13 -10.55
CA SER A 22 -17.26 -28.73 -10.77
C SER A 22 -17.09 -27.31 -11.31
N VAL A 23 -18.16 -26.64 -11.75
CA VAL A 23 -18.07 -25.26 -12.27
C VAL A 23 -18.22 -24.20 -11.17
N VAL A 24 -18.76 -24.55 -10.00
CA VAL A 24 -18.99 -23.60 -8.91
C VAL A 24 -17.78 -23.46 -7.96
N VAL A 25 -16.81 -24.38 -8.01
CA VAL A 25 -15.61 -24.35 -7.13
C VAL A 25 -14.34 -23.85 -7.85
N VAL A 26 -14.47 -23.25 -9.04
CA VAL A 26 -13.34 -22.61 -9.76
C VAL A 26 -13.49 -21.08 -9.83
N LEU A 27 -14.47 -20.51 -9.11
CA LEU A 27 -14.68 -19.06 -8.98
C LEU A 27 -14.54 -18.58 -7.53
N LEU A 28 -13.69 -19.25 -6.74
CA LEU A 28 -13.27 -18.79 -5.41
C LEU A 28 -11.74 -18.76 -5.30
N GLY A 29 -11.07 -18.47 -6.42
CA GLY A 29 -9.62 -18.47 -6.48
C GLY A 29 -9.13 -17.43 -7.47
N THR A 30 -9.21 -16.15 -7.09
CA THR A 30 -8.34 -15.03 -7.52
C THR A 30 -8.95 -13.68 -7.15
N ALA A 31 -8.94 -13.35 -5.85
CA ALA A 31 -9.05 -11.94 -5.45
C ALA A 31 -8.32 -11.68 -4.12
N LEU A 32 -7.21 -12.38 -3.88
CA LEU A 32 -6.11 -11.73 -3.18
C LEU A 32 -5.48 -10.79 -4.21
N ALA A 33 -6.14 -9.65 -4.43
CA ALA A 33 -5.45 -8.51 -5.01
C ALA A 33 -4.30 -8.22 -4.05
N LEU A 34 -3.10 -8.69 -4.39
CA LEU A 34 -1.89 -8.25 -3.73
C LEU A 34 -1.91 -6.73 -3.85
N ALA A 35 -2.15 -6.03 -2.73
CA ALA A 35 -1.90 -4.60 -2.67
C ALA A 35 -0.45 -4.41 -3.13
N ALA A 36 -0.27 -3.84 -4.32
CA ALA A 36 1.06 -3.66 -4.87
C ALA A 36 1.76 -2.58 -4.04
N THR A 37 2.68 -3.00 -3.17
CA THR A 37 3.54 -2.08 -2.44
C THR A 37 4.49 -1.42 -3.43
N ILE A 38 4.30 -0.12 -3.66
CA ILE A 38 5.22 0.71 -4.44
C ILE A 38 6.20 1.32 -3.45
N THR A 39 7.50 1.29 -3.76
CA THR A 39 8.54 1.92 -2.94
C THR A 39 9.40 2.87 -3.78
N LEU A 40 9.84 3.97 -3.18
CA LEU A 40 10.78 4.94 -3.76
C LEU A 40 11.87 5.24 -2.74
N SER A 41 13.12 5.35 -3.19
CA SER A 41 14.26 5.80 -2.39
C SER A 41 14.91 6.98 -3.11
N ILE A 42 15.00 8.13 -2.45
CA ILE A 42 15.56 9.34 -3.02
C ILE A 42 16.43 10.08 -2.01
N GLN A 43 17.57 10.61 -2.47
CA GLN A 43 18.39 11.51 -1.68
C GLN A 43 17.87 12.93 -1.86
N VAL A 44 17.54 13.58 -0.74
CA VAL A 44 16.94 14.92 -0.69
C VAL A 44 17.98 15.91 -0.17
N PRO A 45 18.30 16.98 -0.93
CA PRO A 45 19.22 18.03 -0.47
C PRO A 45 18.56 18.95 0.57
N PRO A 46 19.35 19.75 1.32
CA PRO A 46 18.82 20.80 2.18
C PRO A 46 17.93 21.79 1.42
N GLY A 47 16.84 22.21 2.06
CA GLY A 47 15.79 23.03 1.48
C GLY A 47 14.50 22.26 1.29
N ASN A 48 13.74 22.65 0.26
CA ASN A 48 12.41 22.12 -0.02
C ASN A 48 12.46 21.32 -1.31
N THR A 49 12.02 20.07 -1.25
CA THR A 49 11.93 19.15 -2.40
C THR A 49 10.54 18.58 -2.49
N GLU A 50 9.87 18.78 -3.62
CA GLU A 50 8.59 18.16 -3.94
C GLU A 50 8.83 16.84 -4.69
N ILE A 51 8.11 15.80 -4.30
CA ILE A 51 8.22 14.45 -4.84
C ILE A 51 6.82 13.99 -5.23
N ASP A 52 6.60 13.76 -6.53
CA ASP A 52 5.40 13.05 -7.00
C ASP A 52 5.62 11.54 -6.82
N PHE A 53 4.84 10.94 -5.92
CA PHE A 53 4.93 9.53 -5.58
C PHE A 53 3.56 8.85 -5.66
N SER A 54 3.37 8.03 -6.69
CA SER A 54 2.16 7.21 -6.86
C SER A 54 0.85 8.03 -6.84
N GLY A 55 0.90 9.21 -7.45
CA GLY A 55 -0.21 10.15 -7.55
C GLY A 55 -0.43 11.03 -6.32
N ASP A 56 0.42 10.93 -5.29
CA ASP A 56 0.46 11.87 -4.17
C ASP A 56 1.70 12.76 -4.30
N ALA A 57 1.52 14.08 -4.20
CA ALA A 57 2.63 15.01 -4.09
C ALA A 57 3.06 15.17 -2.63
N VAL A 58 4.34 14.90 -2.35
CA VAL A 58 4.94 14.97 -1.01
C VAL A 58 6.00 16.07 -1.00
N LEU A 59 5.86 17.03 -0.09
CA LEU A 59 6.86 18.07 0.15
C LEU A 59 7.75 17.66 1.32
N VAL A 60 9.06 17.56 1.06
CA VAL A 60 10.10 17.31 2.07
C VAL A 60 10.90 18.59 2.29
N GLU A 61 10.82 19.11 3.51
CA GLU A 61 11.64 20.22 3.99
C GLU A 61 12.75 19.64 4.87
N THR A 62 14.02 19.88 4.55
CA THR A 62 15.15 19.36 5.34
C THR A 62 16.28 20.38 5.52
N THR A 63 16.96 20.35 6.66
CA THR A 63 18.12 21.24 6.93
C THR A 63 19.45 20.68 6.43
N ASP A 64 19.52 19.40 6.07
CA ASP A 64 20.72 18.73 5.56
C ASP A 64 20.33 17.55 4.63
N PHE A 65 21.30 16.87 4.03
CA PHE A 65 21.05 15.73 3.17
C PHE A 65 20.42 14.56 3.94
N VAL A 66 19.32 14.04 3.41
CA VAL A 66 18.65 12.85 3.93
C VAL A 66 18.31 11.89 2.80
N VAL A 67 18.13 10.62 3.12
CA VAL A 67 17.55 9.64 2.20
C VAL A 67 16.13 9.34 2.67
N VAL A 68 15.16 9.60 1.82
CA VAL A 68 13.74 9.35 2.08
C VAL A 68 13.33 8.09 1.33
N TYR A 69 12.75 7.16 2.08
CA TYR A 69 12.14 5.94 1.57
C TYR A 69 10.63 6.10 1.68
N LEU A 70 9.92 6.22 0.57
CA LEU A 70 8.46 6.28 0.53
C LEU A 70 7.89 4.92 0.15
N SER A 71 6.78 4.54 0.76
CA SER A 71 6.03 3.33 0.44
C SER A 71 4.53 3.64 0.43
N LYS A 72 3.77 3.07 -0.51
CA LYS A 72 2.29 3.18 -0.51
C LYS A 72 1.68 1.81 -0.26
N ILE A 73 0.99 1.65 0.86
CA ILE A 73 0.33 0.42 1.28
C ILE A 73 -1.13 0.77 1.59
N ASP A 74 -2.07 0.07 0.96
CA ASP A 74 -3.51 0.31 1.12
C ASP A 74 -3.93 1.78 0.93
N GLY A 75 -3.26 2.49 0.01
CA GLY A 75 -3.52 3.89 -0.29
C GLY A 75 -2.91 4.90 0.69
N GLN A 76 -2.16 4.45 1.70
CA GLN A 76 -1.48 5.32 2.65
C GLN A 76 0.01 5.44 2.33
N VAL A 77 0.51 6.68 2.29
CA VAL A 77 1.94 6.98 2.20
C VAL A 77 2.57 6.75 3.57
N THR A 78 3.57 5.88 3.59
CA THR A 78 4.40 5.50 4.74
C THR A 78 5.86 5.61 4.34
N GLY A 79 6.78 5.46 5.29
CA GLY A 79 8.18 5.49 4.91
C GLY A 79 9.20 5.47 6.04
N ARG A 80 10.44 5.75 5.63
CA ARG A 80 11.61 5.88 6.49
C ARG A 80 12.45 7.07 6.05
N VAL A 81 13.05 7.79 6.98
CA VAL A 81 14.05 8.82 6.70
C VAL A 81 15.37 8.44 7.36
N ASP A 82 16.43 8.44 6.58
CA ASP A 82 17.79 8.18 7.05
C ASP A 82 18.64 9.45 6.92
N PRO A 83 19.57 9.72 7.85
CA PRO A 83 20.58 10.73 7.63
C PRO A 83 21.50 10.27 6.49
N ALA A 84 21.82 11.16 5.54
CA ALA A 84 22.75 10.81 4.48
C ALA A 84 24.17 10.58 5.05
N PRO A 85 25.01 9.74 4.43
CA PRO A 85 26.39 9.54 4.86
C PRO A 85 27.14 10.88 5.03
N GLY A 86 27.75 11.10 6.19
CA GLY A 86 28.43 12.36 6.53
C GLY A 86 27.54 13.40 7.23
N THR A 87 26.24 13.15 7.37
CA THR A 87 25.31 14.02 8.10
C THR A 87 25.26 13.64 9.58
N THR A 88 25.40 14.61 10.49
CA THR A 88 25.31 14.35 11.94
C THR A 88 23.86 14.39 12.43
N SER A 89 23.06 15.30 11.89
CA SER A 89 21.62 15.35 12.13
C SER A 89 20.92 16.23 11.10
N ALA A 90 19.72 15.86 10.68
CA ALA A 90 18.86 16.71 9.85
C ALA A 90 17.53 16.97 10.57
N ARG A 91 16.99 18.17 10.50
CA ARG A 91 15.56 18.39 10.80
C ARG A 91 14.79 18.16 9.52
N VAL A 92 13.75 17.35 9.59
CA VAL A 92 12.95 16.97 8.44
C VAL A 92 11.48 17.17 8.76
N LYS A 93 10.76 17.76 7.81
CA LYS A 93 9.31 17.84 7.81
C LYS A 93 8.79 17.33 6.47
N ILE A 94 7.81 16.44 6.51
CA ILE A 94 7.19 15.82 5.35
C ILE A 94 5.70 16.13 5.38
N THR A 95 5.18 16.70 4.31
CA THR A 95 3.77 17.12 4.18
C THR A 95 3.18 16.60 2.87
N LEU A 96 1.88 16.35 2.85
CA LEU A 96 1.17 16.14 1.59
C LEU A 96 0.85 17.51 0.98
N VAL A 97 1.15 17.71 -0.30
CA VAL A 97 0.93 19.00 -0.96
C VAL A 97 -0.56 19.30 -1.13
N ASP A 98 -1.37 18.28 -1.42
CA ASP A 98 -2.82 18.42 -1.61
C ASP A 98 -3.57 18.73 -0.29
N ASP A 99 -2.94 18.48 0.85
CA ASP A 99 -3.45 18.77 2.18
C ASP A 99 -2.29 19.30 3.05
N PRO A 100 -1.93 20.59 2.94
CA PRO A 100 -0.73 21.14 3.57
C PRO A 100 -0.81 21.16 5.10
N ASP A 101 -2.01 21.04 5.67
CA ASP A 101 -2.22 20.89 7.11
C ASP A 101 -1.91 19.45 7.57
N ARG A 102 -1.76 18.50 6.64
CA ARG A 102 -1.43 17.11 6.91
C ARG A 102 0.08 16.87 6.87
N ILE A 103 0.68 17.04 8.05
CA ILE A 103 2.07 16.65 8.32
C ILE A 103 2.15 15.13 8.47
N ILE A 104 2.94 14.48 7.62
CA ILE A 104 3.23 13.04 7.66
C ILE A 104 4.32 12.74 8.70
N PHE A 105 5.31 13.61 8.79
CA PHE A 105 6.43 13.46 9.72
C PHE A 105 7.04 14.83 10.00
N GLU A 106 7.41 15.09 11.26
CA GLU A 106 8.22 16.23 11.63
C GLU A 106 9.13 15.84 12.78
N GLY A 107 10.45 16.02 12.61
CA GLY A 107 11.39 15.64 13.66
C GLY A 107 12.85 15.79 13.28
N ARG A 108 13.71 15.46 14.24
CA ARG A 108 15.16 15.41 14.05
C ARG A 108 15.60 13.99 13.74
N VAL A 109 16.28 13.82 12.61
CA VAL A 109 16.83 12.56 12.12
C VAL A 109 18.32 12.51 12.47
N VAL A 110 18.67 11.68 13.45
CA VAL A 110 20.06 11.33 13.84
C VAL A 110 20.40 9.87 13.54
N THR A 111 19.36 9.05 13.42
CA THR A 111 19.37 7.64 13.05
C THR A 111 18.16 7.40 12.13
N PRO A 112 18.08 6.26 11.42
CA PRO A 112 16.89 5.91 10.65
C PRO A 112 15.60 6.01 11.48
N ILE A 113 14.58 6.72 10.98
CA ILE A 113 13.25 6.86 11.60
C ILE A 113 12.19 6.36 10.62
N TYR A 114 11.34 5.45 11.07
CA TYR A 114 10.18 4.97 10.33
C TYR A 114 8.95 5.80 10.74
N PHE A 115 8.17 6.26 9.76
CA PHE A 115 6.91 6.99 9.98
C PHE A 115 5.71 6.21 9.42
N SER A 116 5.82 4.88 9.41
CA SER A 116 4.75 3.95 8.99
C SER A 116 3.45 4.07 9.77
N ASP A 117 3.53 4.57 11.01
CA ASP A 117 2.42 4.57 11.97
C ASP A 117 2.10 5.99 12.51
N TYR A 118 2.62 7.04 11.85
CA TYR A 118 2.50 8.40 12.35
C TYR A 118 1.07 8.94 12.11
N LEU A 119 0.22 8.80 13.14
CA LEU A 119 -1.06 9.51 13.25
C LEU A 119 -0.78 10.89 13.87
N PRO A 120 -1.24 12.00 13.26
CA PRO A 120 -0.79 13.36 13.58
C PRO A 120 -1.26 13.93 14.94
N GLN A 121 -1.56 13.10 15.95
CA GLN A 121 -2.00 13.56 17.27
C GLN A 121 -1.00 13.35 18.42
N GLU A 122 0.17 12.73 18.19
CA GLU A 122 1.11 12.41 19.28
C GLU A 122 2.47 13.14 19.25
N THR A 123 2.72 14.11 18.36
CA THR A 123 3.93 14.96 18.41
C THR A 123 3.90 16.07 19.46
N GLY A 124 2.94 16.02 20.39
CA GLY A 124 2.82 16.97 21.49
C GLY A 124 3.48 16.55 22.80
N ARG A 125 4.05 15.35 22.94
CA ARG A 125 4.59 14.89 24.25
C ARG A 125 5.83 14.00 24.14
N GLY A 126 7.00 14.62 24.34
CA GLY A 126 8.26 13.95 24.72
C GLY A 126 9.20 13.73 23.52
N GLU A 127 10.48 14.10 23.55
CA GLU A 127 11.37 14.45 24.66
C GLU A 127 12.41 15.50 24.20
N GLN A 128 12.89 16.25 25.20
CA GLN A 128 13.92 17.28 25.14
C GLN A 128 15.31 16.73 24.80
#